data_AF-A0A1I8HC76-F1
#
_entry.id   AF-A0A1I8HC76-F1
#
_cell.length_a   1.000
_cell.length_b   1.000
_cell.length_c   1.000
_cell.angle_alpha   90.00
_cell.angle_beta   90.00
_cell.angle_gamma   90.00
#
_symmetry.space_group_name_H-M   'P 1'
#
loop_
_entity.id
_entity.type
_entity.pdbx_description
1 polymer ?
#
loop_
_entity_poly.entity_id
_entity_poly.type
_entity_poly.pdbx_seq_one_letter_code
_entity_poly.pdbx_strand_id
1 'polypeptide(L)'
;AAAAERGARVRSVGVLGRRPGPLGRHAAFLRRQADRLLDGGSDYSELAAFVDERRADEPDGDDAIDANALLGLGLTFFSDQRHALAFDAFFEGFGEQLMTLWKFMLLRKRVLFCSLPPIGDSCLFVLFACALAAQTGAPAPAPELFVSVADIDRLRGLPHYAACSTESILLHKPDLWHLAITDGWRMRASGPASQRLCSAVTAGDRRRFASASAEYRRRRSPADALRWFADLNRGLGAALELAAGPAEDHRFSAEAAR
;
A
#
# COMPACT_ATOMS: atom_id res chain seq x y z
N ALA A 1 -3.31 26.71 -43.16
CA ALA A 1 -4.06 25.60 -42.53
C ALA A 1 -3.26 25.13 -41.32
N ALA A 2 -3.78 25.35 -40.11
CA ALA A 2 -3.13 24.92 -38.88
C ALA A 2 -3.01 23.39 -38.88
N ALA A 3 -1.81 22.87 -38.62
CA ALA A 3 -1.58 21.44 -38.51
C ALA A 3 -2.49 20.89 -37.41
N ALA A 4 -3.43 20.02 -37.77
CA ALA A 4 -4.29 19.34 -36.81
C ALA A 4 -3.40 18.59 -35.80
N GLU A 5 -3.50 18.94 -34.53
CA GLU A 5 -2.79 18.25 -33.44
C GLU A 5 -3.13 16.76 -33.50
N ARG A 6 -2.14 15.94 -33.90
CA ARG A 6 -2.23 14.47 -33.88
C ARG A 6 -1.80 13.89 -32.52
N GLY A 7 -1.78 14.71 -31.47
CA GLY A 7 -1.29 14.37 -30.14
C GLY A 7 -2.43 14.12 -29.15
N ALA A 8 -2.17 13.30 -28.13
CA ALA A 8 -3.04 13.19 -26.97
C ALA A 8 -2.91 14.47 -26.13
N ARG A 9 -4.03 15.18 -25.89
CA ARG A 9 -4.08 16.29 -24.93
C ARG A 9 -4.29 15.70 -23.54
N VAL A 10 -3.35 15.94 -22.63
CA VAL A 10 -3.40 15.43 -21.26
C VAL A 10 -3.31 16.59 -20.28
N ARG A 11 -4.22 16.60 -19.31
CA ARG A 11 -4.19 17.50 -18.15
C ARG A 11 -4.38 16.64 -16.91
N SER A 12 -3.59 16.92 -15.88
CA SER A 12 -3.71 16.28 -14.58
C SER A 12 -3.99 17.34 -13.53
N VAL A 13 -4.96 17.08 -12.68
CA VAL A 13 -5.22 17.85 -11.46
C VAL A 13 -5.22 16.89 -10.28
N GLY A 14 -4.67 17.33 -9.17
CA GLY A 14 -4.50 16.53 -7.97
C GLY A 14 -4.47 17.40 -6.74
N VAL A 15 -4.62 16.77 -5.58
CA VAL A 15 -4.49 17.41 -4.28
C VAL A 15 -3.35 16.74 -3.56
N LEU A 16 -2.44 17.55 -3.04
CA LEU A 16 -1.44 17.11 -2.07
C LEU A 16 -1.99 17.45 -0.70
N GLY A 17 -1.98 16.48 0.21
CA GLY A 17 -2.41 16.67 1.58
C GLY A 17 -1.64 15.73 2.51
N ARG A 18 -1.48 16.13 3.77
CA ARG A 18 -0.73 15.36 4.76
C ARG A 18 -1.40 14.03 5.12
N ARG A 19 -2.74 13.99 5.04
CA ARG A 19 -3.53 12.79 5.30
C ARG A 19 -4.14 12.28 4.01
N PRO A 20 -3.97 10.99 3.69
CA PRO A 20 -4.55 10.40 2.47
C PRO A 20 -6.07 10.14 2.58
N GLY A 21 -6.62 10.05 3.80
CA GLY A 21 -8.05 9.77 4.07
C GLY A 21 -9.06 10.65 3.32
N PRO A 22 -8.91 11.98 3.30
CA PRO A 22 -9.84 12.87 2.63
C PRO A 22 -9.63 12.95 1.10
N LEU A 23 -8.65 12.28 0.50
CA LEU A 23 -8.33 12.48 -0.92
C LEU A 23 -9.47 12.05 -1.84
N GLY A 24 -10.17 10.96 -1.51
CA GLY A 24 -11.30 10.46 -2.29
C GLY A 24 -12.48 11.44 -2.37
N ARG A 25 -12.68 12.27 -1.33
CA ARG A 25 -13.80 13.23 -1.26
C ARG A 25 -13.74 14.30 -2.36
N HIS A 26 -12.54 14.56 -2.88
CA HIS A 26 -12.29 15.59 -3.88
C HIS A 26 -12.34 15.05 -5.31
N ALA A 27 -12.39 13.73 -5.50
CA ALA A 27 -12.26 13.11 -6.82
C ALA A 27 -13.29 13.63 -7.85
N ALA A 28 -14.54 13.84 -7.42
CA ALA A 28 -15.59 14.37 -8.29
C ALA A 28 -15.32 15.83 -8.71
N PHE A 29 -14.82 16.66 -7.80
CA PHE A 29 -14.42 18.04 -8.09
C PHE A 29 -13.22 18.06 -9.04
N LEU A 30 -12.17 17.31 -8.72
CA LEU A 30 -10.95 17.23 -9.53
C LEU A 30 -11.23 16.72 -10.93
N ARG A 31 -12.11 15.71 -11.10
CA ARG A 31 -12.51 15.25 -12.43
C ARG A 31 -13.14 16.36 -13.27
N ARG A 32 -14.07 17.13 -12.70
CA ARG A 32 -14.69 18.27 -13.40
C ARG A 32 -13.67 19.35 -13.80
N GLN A 33 -12.67 19.60 -12.94
CA GLN A 33 -11.60 20.56 -13.27
C GLN A 33 -10.69 20.02 -14.39
N ALA A 34 -10.38 18.71 -14.37
CA ALA A 34 -9.59 18.07 -15.43
C ALA A 34 -10.28 18.23 -16.80
N ASP A 35 -11.59 17.92 -16.86
CA ASP A 35 -12.39 18.02 -18.09
C ASP A 35 -12.42 19.46 -18.61
N ARG A 36 -12.65 20.45 -17.74
CA ARG A 36 -12.64 21.87 -18.12
C ARG A 36 -11.29 22.36 -18.66
N LEU A 37 -10.20 21.95 -18.03
CA LEU A 37 -8.84 22.32 -18.48
C LEU A 37 -8.44 21.61 -19.78
N LEU A 38 -9.06 20.46 -20.09
CA LEU A 38 -8.91 19.77 -21.36
C LEU A 38 -9.66 20.47 -22.48
N ASP A 39 -10.88 20.98 -22.25
CA ASP A 39 -11.70 21.63 -23.28
C ASP A 39 -11.19 23.02 -23.72
N GLY A 40 -10.06 23.48 -23.17
CA GLY A 40 -9.38 24.72 -23.57
C GLY A 40 -9.42 25.83 -22.53
N GLY A 41 -10.05 25.60 -21.37
CA GLY A 41 -9.97 26.50 -20.23
C GLY A 41 -8.54 26.54 -19.67
N SER A 42 -7.99 27.75 -19.48
CA SER A 42 -6.81 27.98 -18.61
C SER A 42 -7.21 28.77 -17.37
N ASP A 43 -8.48 28.64 -16.97
CA ASP A 43 -9.01 29.28 -15.78
C ASP A 43 -8.80 28.36 -14.57
N TYR A 44 -7.98 28.84 -13.64
CA TYR A 44 -7.64 28.15 -12.40
C TYR A 44 -8.37 28.75 -11.18
N SER A 45 -9.29 29.69 -11.38
CA SER A 45 -9.98 30.41 -10.30
C SER A 45 -10.68 29.49 -9.30
N GLU A 46 -11.39 28.47 -9.78
CA GLU A 46 -12.05 27.48 -8.92
C GLU A 46 -11.06 26.58 -8.18
N LEU A 47 -9.91 26.25 -8.80
CA LEU A 47 -8.84 25.51 -8.12
C LEU A 47 -8.19 26.34 -7.02
N ALA A 48 -7.98 27.65 -7.27
CA ALA A 48 -7.46 28.58 -6.27
C ALA A 48 -8.43 28.71 -5.08
N ALA A 49 -9.72 28.95 -5.35
CA ALA A 49 -10.75 29.04 -4.32
C ALA A 49 -10.84 27.74 -3.49
N PHE A 50 -10.73 26.57 -4.15
CA PHE A 50 -10.71 25.29 -3.47
C PHE A 50 -9.52 25.13 -2.52
N VAL A 51 -8.32 25.58 -2.93
CA VAL A 51 -7.12 25.55 -2.07
C VAL A 51 -7.32 26.47 -0.87
N ASP A 52 -7.82 27.68 -1.08
CA ASP A 52 -8.02 28.66 0.00
C ASP A 52 -9.07 28.21 1.02
N GLU A 53 -10.18 27.62 0.55
CA GLU A 53 -11.23 27.05 1.43
C GLU A 53 -10.67 25.93 2.31
N ARG A 54 -9.79 25.09 1.77
CA ARG A 54 -9.33 23.85 2.43
C ARG A 54 -8.00 23.97 3.14
N ARG A 55 -7.32 25.11 3.00
CA ARG A 55 -6.08 25.41 3.73
C ARG A 55 -6.31 25.40 5.25
N ALA A 56 -7.51 25.80 5.68
CA ALA A 56 -7.91 25.82 7.08
C ALA A 56 -8.29 24.43 7.64
N ASP A 57 -8.54 23.43 6.77
CA ASP A 57 -8.86 22.06 7.16
C ASP A 57 -7.62 21.21 7.45
N GLU A 58 -6.41 21.75 7.22
CA GLU A 58 -5.17 20.99 7.46
C GLU A 58 -4.86 20.92 8.96
N PRO A 59 -4.77 19.71 9.55
CA PRO A 59 -4.40 19.55 10.94
C PRO A 59 -2.93 19.91 11.16
N ASP A 60 -2.64 20.64 12.23
CA ASP A 60 -1.28 20.88 12.72
C ASP A 60 -0.67 19.56 13.24
N GLY A 61 0.46 19.13 12.66
CA GLY A 61 1.21 17.96 13.14
C GLY A 61 1.94 17.18 12.06
N ASP A 62 3.15 16.72 12.36
CA ASP A 62 3.95 15.84 11.50
C ASP A 62 3.58 14.37 11.74
N ASP A 63 2.42 13.96 11.21
CA ASP A 63 1.96 12.60 11.38
C ASP A 63 2.47 11.74 10.21
N ALA A 64 3.52 10.96 10.46
CA ALA A 64 3.80 9.78 9.65
C ALA A 64 2.50 8.98 9.46
N ILE A 65 2.30 8.38 8.29
CA ILE A 65 1.12 7.52 8.05
C ILE A 65 1.18 6.34 9.03
N ASP A 66 0.45 6.43 10.14
CA ASP A 66 0.40 5.38 11.14
C ASP A 66 -0.52 4.24 10.68
N ALA A 67 -0.44 3.10 11.36
CA ALA A 67 -1.26 1.94 11.05
C ALA A 67 -2.76 2.24 11.14
N ASN A 68 -3.17 3.14 12.04
CA ASN A 68 -4.56 3.55 12.19
C ASN A 68 -5.03 4.44 11.03
N ALA A 69 -4.15 5.26 10.46
CA ALA A 69 -4.40 6.09 9.30
C ALA A 69 -4.52 5.23 8.04
N LEU A 70 -3.76 4.14 7.90
CA LEU A 70 -3.91 3.18 6.80
C LEU A 70 -5.16 2.30 6.92
N LEU A 71 -5.48 1.86 8.15
CA LEU A 71 -6.71 1.13 8.43
C LEU A 71 -7.93 2.05 8.24
N GLY A 72 -7.90 3.26 8.79
CA GLY A 72 -8.91 4.30 8.64
C GLY A 72 -9.05 4.78 7.19
N LEU A 73 -7.93 4.88 6.47
CA LEU A 73 -7.93 4.98 5.02
C LEU A 73 -8.73 3.86 4.42
N GLY A 74 -8.39 2.59 4.65
CA GLY A 74 -9.19 1.45 4.17
C GLY A 74 -10.68 1.65 4.45
N LEU A 75 -11.07 1.89 5.71
CA LEU A 75 -12.46 2.07 6.12
C LEU A 75 -13.20 3.21 5.38
N THR A 76 -12.51 4.32 5.08
CA THR A 76 -13.08 5.50 4.39
C THR A 76 -12.93 5.45 2.87
N PHE A 77 -11.88 4.82 2.34
CA PHE A 77 -11.63 4.66 0.91
C PHE A 77 -12.54 3.59 0.32
N PHE A 78 -12.84 2.52 1.07
CA PHE A 78 -13.75 1.45 0.62
C PHE A 78 -15.23 1.85 0.56
N SER A 79 -15.59 3.08 0.93
CA SER A 79 -16.94 3.58 0.67
C SER A 79 -17.21 3.81 -0.81
N ASP A 80 -16.17 3.95 -1.65
CA ASP A 80 -16.30 3.93 -3.11
C ASP A 80 -16.45 2.47 -3.59
N GLN A 81 -17.53 2.18 -4.31
CA GLN A 81 -17.83 0.87 -4.88
C GLN A 81 -16.67 0.30 -5.71
N ARG A 82 -15.90 1.15 -6.41
CA ARG A 82 -14.74 0.71 -7.20
C ARG A 82 -13.63 0.16 -6.33
N HIS A 83 -13.38 0.77 -5.17
CA HIS A 83 -12.34 0.30 -4.25
C HIS A 83 -12.74 -1.01 -3.57
N ALA A 84 -14.04 -1.19 -3.27
CA ALA A 84 -14.56 -2.47 -2.79
C ALA A 84 -14.37 -3.59 -3.84
N LEU A 85 -14.68 -3.32 -5.11
CA LEU A 85 -14.47 -4.25 -6.21
C LEU A 85 -12.97 -4.56 -6.43
N ALA A 86 -12.11 -3.55 -6.32
CA ALA A 86 -10.65 -3.76 -6.40
C ALA A 86 -10.15 -4.63 -5.24
N PHE A 87 -10.71 -4.47 -4.03
CA PHE A 87 -10.39 -5.34 -2.90
C PHE A 87 -10.89 -6.76 -3.10
N ASP A 88 -12.08 -6.97 -3.65
CA ASP A 88 -12.58 -8.30 -4.04
C ASP A 88 -11.61 -8.98 -5.00
N ALA A 89 -11.20 -8.26 -6.06
CA ALA A 89 -10.25 -8.77 -7.05
C ALA A 89 -8.89 -9.11 -6.41
N PHE A 90 -8.40 -8.25 -5.52
CA PHE A 90 -7.17 -8.48 -4.76
C PHE A 90 -7.27 -9.70 -3.85
N PHE A 91 -8.31 -9.77 -3.02
CA PHE A 91 -8.47 -10.80 -2.00
C PHE A 91 -8.68 -12.19 -2.61
N GLU A 92 -9.62 -12.30 -3.54
CA GLU A 92 -9.92 -13.58 -4.21
C GLU A 92 -8.85 -13.91 -5.27
N GLY A 93 -8.26 -12.91 -5.91
CA GLY A 93 -7.20 -13.10 -6.93
C GLY A 93 -5.91 -13.70 -6.36
N PHE A 94 -5.48 -13.25 -5.18
CA PHE A 94 -4.37 -13.89 -4.48
C PHE A 94 -4.76 -15.26 -3.88
N GLY A 95 -6.00 -15.41 -3.41
CA GLY A 95 -6.42 -16.61 -2.71
C GLY A 95 -5.49 -16.92 -1.52
N GLU A 96 -5.09 -18.18 -1.36
CA GLU A 96 -4.19 -18.59 -0.28
C GLU A 96 -2.81 -17.91 -0.33
N GLN A 97 -2.36 -17.45 -1.51
CA GLN A 97 -1.10 -16.73 -1.67
C GLN A 97 -1.11 -15.35 -1.00
N LEU A 98 -2.29 -14.85 -0.63
CA LEU A 98 -2.43 -13.62 0.16
C LEU A 98 -1.66 -13.72 1.48
N MET A 99 -1.60 -14.92 2.07
CA MET A 99 -0.83 -15.17 3.28
C MET A 99 0.68 -15.03 3.05
N THR A 100 1.17 -15.37 1.85
CA THR A 100 2.56 -15.13 1.48
C THR A 100 2.82 -13.62 1.43
N LEU A 101 1.99 -12.86 0.73
CA LEU A 101 2.11 -11.39 0.66
C LEU A 101 2.09 -10.77 2.07
N TRP A 102 1.11 -11.14 2.89
CA TRP A 102 0.99 -10.69 4.27
C TRP A 102 2.26 -10.97 5.10
N LYS A 103 2.87 -12.16 5.00
CA LYS A 103 4.15 -12.47 5.67
C LYS A 103 5.29 -11.56 5.20
N PHE A 104 5.40 -11.29 3.89
CA PHE A 104 6.41 -10.35 3.38
C PHE A 104 6.20 -8.94 3.94
N MET A 105 4.95 -8.49 4.07
CA MET A 105 4.61 -7.20 4.63
C MET A 105 4.92 -7.13 6.13
N LEU A 106 4.60 -8.17 6.91
CA LEU A 106 4.94 -8.26 8.34
C LEU A 106 6.46 -8.26 8.58
N LEU A 107 7.22 -8.96 7.72
CA LEU A 107 8.68 -9.02 7.78
C LEU A 107 9.37 -7.75 7.24
N ARG A 108 8.60 -6.68 7.00
CA ARG A 108 9.04 -5.41 6.44
C ARG A 108 9.94 -5.62 5.22
N LYS A 109 9.48 -6.41 4.26
CA LYS A 109 10.19 -6.63 3.00
C LYS A 109 9.84 -5.54 1.98
N ARG A 110 10.58 -5.57 0.87
CA ARG A 110 10.41 -4.65 -0.26
C ARG A 110 9.51 -5.34 -1.26
N VAL A 111 8.30 -4.84 -1.44
CA VAL A 111 7.25 -5.43 -2.28
C VAL A 111 6.96 -4.51 -3.45
N LEU A 112 7.06 -5.05 -4.67
CA LEU A 112 6.84 -4.31 -5.91
C LEU A 112 5.69 -4.94 -6.70
N PHE A 113 4.62 -4.20 -6.92
CA PHE A 113 3.56 -4.55 -7.86
C PHE A 113 3.91 -3.99 -9.25
N CYS A 114 4.10 -4.85 -10.24
CA CYS A 114 4.28 -4.43 -11.62
C CYS A 114 3.11 -4.91 -12.47
N SER A 115 2.34 -3.97 -12.99
CA SER A 115 1.22 -4.26 -13.89
C SER A 115 1.32 -3.43 -15.14
N LEU A 116 0.62 -3.84 -16.20
CA LEU A 116 0.36 -2.94 -17.31
C LEU A 116 -0.51 -1.75 -16.85
N PRO A 117 -0.45 -0.59 -17.53
CA PRO A 117 -1.42 0.48 -17.33
C PRO A 117 -2.87 -0.05 -17.53
N PRO A 118 -3.87 0.47 -16.79
CA PRO A 118 -3.82 1.61 -15.86
C PRO A 118 -3.26 1.24 -14.46
N ILE A 119 -2.48 2.15 -13.87
CA ILE A 119 -1.79 1.91 -12.59
C ILE A 119 -2.68 2.04 -11.35
N GLY A 120 -3.88 2.61 -11.50
CA GLY A 120 -4.75 2.98 -10.37
C GLY A 120 -5.04 1.81 -9.42
N ASP A 121 -5.38 0.64 -9.95
CA ASP A 121 -5.68 -0.55 -9.14
C ASP A 121 -4.42 -1.07 -8.43
N SER A 122 -3.26 -1.00 -9.08
CA SER A 122 -1.98 -1.40 -8.46
C SER A 122 -1.59 -0.48 -7.31
N CYS A 123 -1.89 0.83 -7.38
CA CYS A 123 -1.73 1.74 -6.25
C CYS A 123 -2.65 1.34 -5.08
N LEU A 124 -3.87 0.90 -5.37
CA LEU A 124 -4.79 0.40 -4.34
C LEU A 124 -4.26 -0.89 -3.70
N PHE A 125 -3.72 -1.81 -4.50
CA PHE A 125 -3.14 -3.06 -3.99
C PHE A 125 -1.96 -2.82 -3.04
N VAL A 126 -1.15 -1.80 -3.30
CA VAL A 126 -0.09 -1.33 -2.37
C VAL A 126 -0.70 -0.94 -1.03
N LEU A 127 -1.75 -0.12 -1.03
CA LEU A 127 -2.43 0.31 0.19
C LEU A 127 -3.06 -0.89 0.93
N PHE A 128 -3.70 -1.81 0.21
CA PHE A 128 -4.29 -3.02 0.80
C PHE A 128 -3.21 -3.88 1.44
N ALA A 129 -2.10 -4.12 0.74
CA ALA A 129 -0.97 -4.89 1.27
C ALA A 129 -0.39 -4.26 2.54
N CYS A 130 -0.22 -2.94 2.59
CA CYS A 130 0.20 -2.25 3.80
C CYS A 130 -0.82 -2.42 4.94
N ALA A 131 -2.11 -2.31 4.63
CA ALA A 131 -3.19 -2.46 5.61
C ALA A 131 -3.27 -3.89 6.18
N LEU A 132 -2.95 -4.95 5.40
CA LEU A 132 -2.88 -6.32 5.90
C LEU A 132 -1.87 -6.49 7.05
N ALA A 133 -0.75 -5.77 7.00
CA ALA A 133 0.31 -5.83 8.00
C ALA A 133 0.23 -4.72 9.06
N ALA A 134 -0.79 -3.88 8.99
CA ALA A 134 -1.01 -2.82 9.96
C ALA A 134 -1.22 -3.42 11.35
N GLN A 135 -0.51 -2.86 12.33
CA GLN A 135 -0.60 -3.21 13.74
C GLN A 135 -0.86 -1.93 14.52
N THR A 136 -1.92 -1.93 15.32
CA THR A 136 -2.17 -0.84 16.27
C THR A 136 -0.97 -0.71 17.22
N GLY A 137 -0.26 0.42 17.19
CA GLY A 137 0.91 0.69 18.04
C GLY A 137 2.29 0.47 17.39
N ALA A 138 2.36 0.04 16.12
CA ALA A 138 3.62 -0.04 15.37
C ALA A 138 3.55 0.75 14.04
N PRO A 139 4.66 1.33 13.55
CA PRO A 139 4.68 2.00 12.26
C PRO A 139 4.36 1.00 11.14
N ALA A 140 3.33 1.28 10.34
CA ALA A 140 3.00 0.45 9.19
C ALA A 140 4.11 0.48 8.12
N PRO A 141 4.16 -0.51 7.21
CA PRO A 141 5.00 -0.42 6.02
C PRO A 141 4.63 0.82 5.21
N ALA A 142 5.61 1.68 4.94
CA ALA A 142 5.38 2.93 4.21
C ALA A 142 4.98 2.63 2.74
N PRO A 143 3.82 3.12 2.29
CA PRO A 143 3.43 2.99 0.89
C PRO A 143 4.18 4.04 0.06
N GLU A 144 4.98 3.60 -0.90
CA GLU A 144 5.61 4.47 -1.89
C GLU A 144 4.71 4.73 -3.12
N LEU A 145 3.58 4.01 -3.20
CA LEU A 145 2.63 4.07 -4.31
C LEU A 145 3.36 3.93 -5.66
N PHE A 146 3.19 4.88 -6.59
CA PHE A 146 3.80 4.80 -7.90
C PHE A 146 5.30 5.15 -7.87
N VAL A 147 6.11 4.24 -8.39
CA VAL A 147 7.57 4.40 -8.54
C VAL A 147 8.00 4.11 -9.97
N SER A 148 9.07 4.77 -10.38
CA SER A 148 9.59 4.76 -11.75
C SER A 148 11.08 4.37 -11.78
N VAL A 149 11.66 4.29 -12.98
CA VAL A 149 13.14 4.20 -13.11
C VAL A 149 13.88 5.36 -12.46
N ALA A 150 13.26 6.53 -12.31
CA ALA A 150 13.88 7.68 -11.67
C ALA A 150 14.06 7.47 -10.16
N ASP A 151 13.31 6.54 -9.55
CA ASP A 151 13.33 6.28 -8.11
C ASP A 151 14.34 5.21 -7.69
N ILE A 152 15.07 4.60 -8.63
CA ILE A 152 15.90 3.41 -8.37
C ILE A 152 16.87 3.61 -7.21
N ASP A 153 17.59 4.74 -7.17
CA ASP A 153 18.60 4.97 -6.12
C ASP A 153 17.94 5.21 -4.76
N ARG A 154 16.77 5.86 -4.73
CA ARG A 154 15.95 6.00 -3.52
C ARG A 154 15.47 4.63 -3.03
N LEU A 155 14.92 3.80 -3.92
CA LEU A 155 14.41 2.46 -3.59
C LEU A 155 15.50 1.52 -3.05
N ARG A 156 16.75 1.67 -3.49
CA ARG A 156 17.89 0.94 -2.92
C ARG A 156 18.18 1.32 -1.47
N GLY A 157 18.04 2.61 -1.15
CA GLY A 157 18.27 3.13 0.20
C GLY A 157 17.15 2.78 1.19
N LEU A 158 15.95 2.46 0.71
CA LEU A 158 14.82 2.11 1.57
C LEU A 158 14.97 0.68 2.12
N PRO A 159 14.93 0.47 3.44
CA PRO A 159 15.01 -0.86 4.03
C PRO A 159 13.80 -1.74 3.68
N HIS A 160 12.64 -1.09 3.50
CA HIS A 160 11.36 -1.71 3.22
C HIS A 160 10.46 -0.73 2.46
N TYR A 161 9.56 -1.25 1.64
CA TYR A 161 8.52 -0.46 0.98
C TYR A 161 7.45 -1.39 0.40
N ALA A 162 6.27 -0.85 0.15
CA ALA A 162 5.36 -1.38 -0.85
C ALA A 162 5.14 -0.31 -1.92
N ALA A 163 5.32 -0.70 -3.18
CA ALA A 163 5.24 0.21 -4.32
C ALA A 163 4.63 -0.50 -5.53
N CYS A 164 4.17 0.28 -6.50
CA CYS A 164 3.71 -0.20 -7.79
C CYS A 164 4.37 0.56 -8.94
N SER A 165 4.49 -0.09 -10.10
CA SER A 165 5.05 0.53 -11.30
C SER A 165 4.46 -0.11 -12.55
N THR A 166 4.46 0.64 -13.66
CA THR A 166 4.20 0.10 -15.00
C THR A 166 5.47 -0.31 -15.74
N GLU A 167 6.64 -0.11 -15.12
CA GLU A 167 7.94 -0.25 -15.78
C GLU A 167 8.56 -1.62 -15.50
N SER A 168 8.43 -2.54 -16.47
CA SER A 168 8.94 -3.91 -16.38
C SER A 168 10.45 -4.00 -16.17
N ILE A 169 11.21 -2.95 -16.48
CA ILE A 169 12.66 -2.88 -16.25
C ILE A 169 13.03 -2.97 -14.76
N LEU A 170 12.12 -2.62 -13.85
CA LEU A 170 12.32 -2.78 -12.41
C LEU A 170 12.27 -4.27 -11.98
N LEU A 171 11.52 -5.11 -12.68
CA LEU A 171 11.47 -6.56 -12.44
C LEU A 171 12.80 -7.27 -12.77
N HIS A 172 13.65 -6.64 -13.56
CA HIS A 172 14.96 -7.17 -13.94
C HIS A 172 16.08 -6.75 -12.96
N LYS A 173 15.72 -6.05 -11.88
CA LYS A 173 16.63 -5.58 -10.83
C LYS A 173 16.27 -6.20 -9.48
N PRO A 174 16.63 -7.48 -9.24
CA PRO A 174 16.25 -8.22 -8.04
C PRO A 174 16.87 -7.65 -6.74
N ASP A 175 17.82 -6.72 -6.84
CA ASP A 175 18.36 -5.95 -5.73
C ASP A 175 17.37 -4.90 -5.17
N LEU A 176 16.34 -4.52 -5.94
CA LEU A 176 15.37 -3.50 -5.54
C LEU A 176 14.22 -4.05 -4.69
N TRP A 177 13.80 -5.28 -4.94
CA TRP A 177 12.64 -5.87 -4.30
C TRP A 177 12.96 -7.26 -3.74
N HIS A 178 12.24 -7.65 -2.69
CA HIS A 178 12.27 -9.00 -2.13
C HIS A 178 11.15 -9.86 -2.72
N LEU A 179 10.01 -9.24 -3.02
CA LEU A 179 8.85 -9.84 -3.65
C LEU A 179 8.35 -8.91 -4.76
N ALA A 180 8.21 -9.45 -5.96
CA ALA A 180 7.53 -8.79 -7.07
C ALA A 180 6.22 -9.52 -7.38
N ILE A 181 5.17 -8.76 -7.67
CA ILE A 181 3.85 -9.26 -8.07
C ILE A 181 3.59 -8.73 -9.47
N THR A 182 3.30 -9.63 -10.40
CA THR A 182 2.97 -9.27 -11.78
C THR A 182 1.52 -9.57 -12.11
N ASP A 183 1.10 -9.21 -13.32
CA ASP A 183 -0.22 -9.55 -13.85
C ASP A 183 -0.59 -11.01 -13.61
N GLY A 184 -1.87 -11.25 -13.30
CA GLY A 184 -2.39 -12.56 -12.92
C GLY A 184 -1.92 -13.03 -11.54
N TRP A 185 -1.63 -12.10 -10.62
CA TRP A 185 -1.27 -12.36 -9.21
C TRP A 185 -0.01 -13.21 -9.02
N ARG A 186 0.87 -13.23 -10.03
CA ARG A 186 2.07 -14.07 -10.01
C ARG A 186 3.12 -13.45 -9.09
N MET A 187 3.56 -14.22 -8.10
CA MET A 187 4.58 -13.82 -7.15
C MET A 187 5.97 -14.31 -7.58
N ARG A 188 6.95 -13.42 -7.56
CA ARG A 188 8.37 -13.71 -7.82
C ARG A 188 9.19 -13.22 -6.64
N ALA A 189 10.03 -14.08 -6.09
CA ALA A 189 10.85 -13.74 -4.93
C ALA A 189 12.33 -13.60 -5.30
N SER A 190 12.98 -12.61 -4.70
CA SER A 190 14.41 -12.33 -4.87
C SER A 190 15.23 -12.86 -3.70
N GLY A 191 16.25 -13.67 -4.03
CA GLY A 191 17.19 -14.26 -3.08
C GLY A 191 16.65 -15.51 -2.36
N PRO A 192 17.54 -16.32 -1.75
CA PRO A 192 17.19 -17.65 -1.23
C PRO A 192 16.17 -17.60 -0.09
N ALA A 193 16.27 -16.63 0.82
CA ALA A 193 15.36 -16.50 1.95
C ALA A 193 13.93 -16.16 1.51
N SER A 194 13.78 -15.20 0.60
CA SER A 194 12.48 -14.83 0.03
C SER A 194 11.90 -15.95 -0.81
N GLN A 195 12.73 -16.67 -1.59
CA GLN A 195 12.28 -17.83 -2.36
C GLN A 195 11.71 -18.93 -1.47
N ARG A 196 12.38 -19.27 -0.35
CA ARG A 196 11.84 -20.22 0.63
C ARG A 196 10.51 -19.76 1.22
N LEU A 197 10.38 -18.47 1.51
CA LEU A 197 9.12 -17.92 2.03
C LEU A 197 7.99 -17.95 0.99
N CYS A 198 8.33 -17.76 -0.29
CA CYS A 198 7.40 -17.72 -1.41
C CYS A 198 7.04 -19.10 -1.96
N SER A 199 7.91 -20.11 -1.80
CA SER A 199 7.79 -21.41 -2.47
C SER A 199 6.74 -22.33 -1.87
N ALA A 200 6.22 -22.05 -0.67
CA ALA A 200 5.22 -22.92 -0.04
C ALA A 200 4.19 -22.14 0.78
N VAL A 201 2.93 -22.22 0.33
CA VAL A 201 1.77 -21.95 1.18
C VAL A 201 1.65 -23.11 2.17
N THR A 202 1.84 -22.83 3.45
CA THR A 202 1.83 -23.85 4.51
C THR A 202 0.40 -24.27 4.85
N ALA A 203 0.23 -25.40 5.53
CA ALA A 203 -1.09 -25.78 6.07
C ALA A 203 -1.64 -24.74 7.06
N GLY A 204 -0.75 -24.04 7.79
CA GLY A 204 -1.13 -22.92 8.65
C GLY A 204 -1.65 -21.72 7.86
N ASP A 205 -1.00 -21.38 6.74
CA ASP A 205 -1.44 -20.32 5.83
C ASP A 205 -2.82 -20.65 5.25
N ARG A 206 -3.03 -21.89 4.77
CA ARG A 206 -4.34 -22.34 4.26
C ARG A 206 -5.45 -22.20 5.29
N ARG A 207 -5.20 -22.63 6.54
CA ARG A 207 -6.19 -22.50 7.63
C ARG A 207 -6.52 -21.05 7.95
N ARG A 208 -5.51 -20.18 8.02
CA ARG A 208 -5.68 -18.74 8.24
C ARG A 208 -6.48 -18.10 7.12
N PHE A 209 -6.12 -18.37 5.87
CA PHE A 209 -6.85 -17.84 4.72
C PHE A 209 -8.28 -18.35 4.66
N ALA A 210 -8.54 -19.64 4.93
CA ALA A 210 -9.89 -20.17 4.99
C ALA A 210 -10.74 -19.45 6.04
N SER A 211 -10.18 -19.17 7.23
CA SER A 211 -10.86 -18.41 8.28
C SER A 211 -11.13 -16.95 7.86
N ALA A 212 -10.13 -16.26 7.31
CA ALA A 212 -10.27 -14.89 6.83
C ALA A 212 -11.29 -14.79 5.68
N SER A 213 -11.25 -15.75 4.74
CA SER A 213 -12.14 -15.82 3.59
C SER A 213 -13.59 -16.11 4.02
N ALA A 214 -13.79 -16.99 5.01
CA ALA A 214 -15.12 -17.22 5.58
C ALA A 214 -15.71 -15.95 6.23
N GLU A 215 -14.89 -15.21 6.98
CA GLU A 215 -15.28 -13.92 7.58
C GLU A 215 -15.63 -12.90 6.50
N TYR A 216 -14.77 -12.77 5.49
CA TYR A 216 -14.95 -11.85 4.38
C TYR A 216 -16.22 -12.15 3.57
N ARG A 217 -16.45 -13.42 3.22
CA ARG A 217 -17.64 -13.84 2.45
C ARG A 217 -18.94 -13.64 3.22
N ARG A 218 -18.90 -13.76 4.55
CA ARG A 218 -20.07 -13.53 5.40
C ARG A 218 -20.49 -12.06 5.41
N ARG A 219 -19.51 -11.14 5.47
CA ARG A 219 -19.78 -9.70 5.65
C ARG A 219 -19.68 -8.88 4.36
N ARG A 220 -19.05 -9.41 3.30
CA ARG A 220 -18.77 -8.73 2.02
C ARG A 220 -18.19 -7.33 2.22
N SER A 221 -17.23 -7.23 3.13
CA SER A 221 -16.76 -5.96 3.68
C SER A 221 -15.23 -5.99 3.78
N PRO A 222 -14.52 -5.19 2.96
CA PRO A 222 -13.06 -5.06 3.04
C PRO A 222 -12.59 -4.64 4.44
N ALA A 223 -13.37 -3.78 5.09
CA ALA A 223 -13.16 -3.35 6.47
C ALA A 223 -13.09 -4.53 7.45
N ASP A 224 -13.98 -5.50 7.32
CA ASP A 224 -14.00 -6.69 8.18
C ASP A 224 -12.83 -7.62 7.90
N ALA A 225 -12.46 -7.82 6.63
CA ALA A 225 -11.26 -8.57 6.29
C ALA A 225 -10.01 -7.92 6.91
N LEU A 226 -9.84 -6.60 6.77
CA LEU A 226 -8.70 -5.89 7.37
C LEU A 226 -8.70 -5.94 8.90
N ARG A 227 -9.88 -5.86 9.54
CA ARG A 227 -10.01 -6.05 10.99
C ARG A 227 -9.53 -7.44 11.43
N TRP A 228 -9.91 -8.49 10.68
CA TRP A 228 -9.44 -9.85 10.95
C TRP A 228 -7.91 -9.95 10.91
N PHE A 229 -7.26 -9.32 9.93
CA PHE A 229 -5.80 -9.27 9.88
C PHE A 229 -5.21 -8.47 11.04
N ALA A 230 -5.82 -7.33 11.42
CA ALA A 230 -5.36 -6.55 12.56
C ALA A 230 -5.44 -7.36 13.87
N ASP A 231 -6.51 -8.12 14.10
CA ASP A 231 -6.66 -9.02 15.24
C ASP A 231 -5.58 -10.10 15.25
N LEU A 232 -5.34 -10.72 14.10
CA LEU A 232 -4.29 -11.72 13.94
C LEU A 232 -2.90 -11.12 14.24
N ASN A 233 -2.62 -9.93 13.72
CA ASN A 233 -1.33 -9.28 13.91
C ASN A 233 -1.11 -8.91 15.38
N ARG A 234 -2.14 -8.44 16.10
CA ARG A 234 -2.07 -8.20 17.55
C ARG A 234 -1.73 -9.45 18.34
N GLY A 235 -2.37 -10.58 18.01
CA GLY A 235 -2.07 -11.86 18.64
C GLY A 235 -0.63 -12.32 18.42
N LEU A 236 -0.09 -12.09 17.21
CA LEU A 236 1.31 -12.38 16.89
C LEU A 236 2.28 -11.47 17.64
N GLY A 237 2.00 -10.17 17.72
CA GLY A 237 2.80 -9.21 18.48
C GLY A 237 2.90 -9.60 19.96
N ALA A 238 1.75 -9.86 20.60
CA ALA A 238 1.71 -10.28 22.00
C ALA A 238 2.46 -11.61 22.24
N ALA A 239 2.35 -12.57 21.31
CA ALA A 239 3.08 -13.84 21.41
C ALA A 239 4.60 -13.66 21.26
N LEU A 240 5.04 -12.75 20.38
CA LEU A 240 6.46 -12.43 20.21
C LEU A 240 7.03 -11.68 21.41
N GLU A 241 6.28 -10.75 22.01
CA GLU A 241 6.67 -10.06 23.25
C GLU A 241 6.80 -11.04 24.42
N LEU A 242 5.85 -11.97 24.57
CA LEU A 242 5.92 -13.03 25.57
C LEU A 242 7.11 -13.97 25.34
N ALA A 243 7.44 -14.25 24.09
CA ALA A 243 8.59 -15.09 23.73
C ALA A 243 9.94 -14.38 23.88
N ALA A 244 9.97 -13.04 23.80
CA ALA A 244 11.17 -12.23 23.97
C ALA A 244 11.63 -12.13 25.44
N GLY A 245 10.78 -12.52 26.40
CA GLY A 245 11.07 -12.41 27.84
C GLY A 245 11.16 -10.96 28.33
N PRO A 246 11.25 -10.72 29.65
CA PRO A 246 11.61 -9.39 30.14
C PRO A 246 12.98 -9.03 29.56
N ALA A 247 13.10 -7.84 28.97
CA ALA A 247 14.37 -7.33 28.48
C ALA A 247 15.36 -7.29 29.65
N GLU A 248 16.19 -8.32 29.79
CA GLU A 248 17.37 -8.23 30.64
C GLU A 248 18.23 -7.13 30.04
N ASP A 249 18.40 -6.09 30.84
CA ASP A 249 19.23 -4.93 30.60
C ASP A 249 20.67 -5.45 30.47
N HIS A 250 21.06 -5.94 29.28
CA HIS A 250 22.43 -6.29 28.94
C HIS A 250 23.24 -5.00 28.79
N ARG A 251 23.40 -4.27 29.90
CA ARG A 251 24.58 -3.47 30.15
C ARG A 251 25.74 -4.44 30.19
N PHE A 252 26.42 -4.57 29.06
CA PHE A 252 27.78 -5.08 29.02
C PHE A 252 28.61 -4.24 30.01
N SER A 253 28.82 -4.77 31.21
CA SER A 253 29.86 -4.29 32.11
C SER A 253 31.21 -4.68 31.50
N ALA A 254 31.95 -3.69 31.04
CA ALA A 254 33.31 -3.84 30.54
C ALA A 254 34.37 -3.90 31.68
N GLU A 255 34.01 -4.42 32.86
CA GLU A 255 34.90 -4.44 34.04
C GLU A 255 35.17 -5.84 34.63
N ALA A 256 35.13 -6.90 33.80
CA ALA A 256 35.59 -8.24 34.20
C ALA A 256 36.82 -8.74 33.40
N ALA A 257 37.57 -7.83 32.79
CA ALA A 257 38.83 -8.12 32.12
C ALA A 257 39.91 -7.08 32.47
N ARG A 258 40.24 -6.99 33.76
CA ARG A 258 41.54 -6.51 34.27
C ARG A 258 41.91 -7.30 35.52
#